data_AF-L9WN50-F1
#
_entry.id   AF-L9WN50-F1
#
_cell.length_a   1.000
_cell.length_b   1.000
_cell.length_c   1.000
_cell.angle_alpha   90.00
_cell.angle_beta   90.00
_cell.angle_gamma   90.00
#
_symmetry.space_group_name_H-M   'P 1'
#
loop_
_entity.id
_entity.type
_entity.pdbx_description
1 polymer ?
#
loop_
_entity_poly.entity_id
_entity_poly.type
_entity_poly.pdbx_seq_one_letter_code
_entity_poly.pdbx_strand_id
1 'polypeptide(L)' 'MYLLGIGLNAIALVYAAMDGSPLFAVTFGIVMLYLGVRYWMLTTA' A
#
# COMPACT_ATOMS: atom_id res chain seq x y z
N MET A 1 11.22 5.59 -5.99
CA MET A 1 11.10 4.18 -5.55
C MET A 1 9.87 3.94 -4.67
N TYR A 2 9.55 4.80 -3.70
CA TYR A 2 8.31 4.70 -2.90
C TYR A 2 7.01 4.73 -3.73
N LEU A 3 6.89 5.59 -4.74
CA LEU A 3 5.72 5.63 -5.63
C LEU A 3 5.44 4.31 -6.36
N LEU A 4 6.50 3.61 -6.81
CA LEU A 4 6.38 2.30 -7.45
C LEU A 4 5.88 1.25 -6.45
N GLY A 5 6.44 1.24 -5.23
CA GLY A 5 6.00 0.35 -4.16
C GLY A 5 4.55 0.59 -3.74
N ILE A 6 4.12 1.86 -3.65
CA ILE A 6 2.73 2.24 -3.36
C ILE A 6 1.80 1.80 -4.50
N GLY A 7 2.18 2.01 -5.75
CA GLY A 7 1.40 1.59 -6.92
C GLY A 7 1.21 0.07 -7.01
N LEU A 8 2.28 -0.71 -6.78
CA LEU A 8 2.20 -2.17 -6.74
C LEU A 8 1.34 -2.68 -5.58
N ASN A 9 1.44 -2.08 -4.40
CA ASN A 9 0.57 -2.42 -3.26
C ASN A 9 -0.90 -2.04 -3.52
N ALA A 10 -1.17 -0.95 -4.26
CA ALA A 10 -2.52 -0.58 -4.67
C ALA A 10 -3.18 -1.66 -5.52
N ILE A 11 -2.44 -2.17 -6.51
CA ILE A 11 -2.92 -3.21 -7.42
C ILE A 11 -3.17 -4.50 -6.63
N ALA A 12 -2.21 -4.93 -5.80
CA ALA A 12 -2.34 -6.13 -4.97
C ALA A 12 -3.52 -6.03 -3.99
N LEU A 13 -3.77 -4.85 -3.42
CA LEU A 13 -4.91 -4.59 -2.55
C LEU A 13 -6.25 -4.76 -3.27
N VAL A 14 -6.37 -4.22 -4.49
CA VAL A 14 -7.59 -4.37 -5.31
C VAL A 14 -7.84 -5.84 -5.64
N TYR A 15 -6.80 -6.57 -6.04
CA TYR A 15 -6.93 -8.01 -6.30
C TYR A 15 -7.32 -8.80 -5.05
N ALA A 16 -6.71 -8.56 -3.90
CA ALA A 16 -7.06 -9.23 -2.65
C ALA A 16 -8.50 -8.90 -2.18
N ALA A 17 -8.95 -7.67 -2.41
CA ALA A 17 -10.33 -7.27 -2.12
C ALA A 17 -11.34 -7.98 -3.04
N MET A 18 -11.02 -8.15 -4.32
CA MET A 18 -11.86 -8.86 -5.29
C MET A 18 -11.91 -10.38 -5.04
N ASP A 19 -10.80 -10.95 -4.57
CA ASP A 19 -10.68 -12.37 -4.22
C ASP A 19 -11.37 -12.73 -2.89
N GLY A 20 -11.86 -11.72 -2.15
CA GLY A 20 -12.55 -11.93 -0.88
C GLY A 20 -11.62 -12.41 0.23
N SER A 21 -10.33 -12.09 0.15
CA SER A 21 -9.29 -12.53 1.08
C SER A 21 -8.87 -11.38 2.02
N PRO A 22 -9.65 -11.10 3.08
CA PRO A 22 -9.56 -9.87 3.88
C PRO A 22 -8.23 -9.73 4.63
N LEU A 23 -7.59 -10.85 4.99
CA LEU A 23 -6.31 -10.82 5.70
C LEU A 23 -5.19 -10.18 4.83
N PHE A 24 -5.17 -10.52 3.54
CA PHE A 24 -4.22 -9.96 2.57
C PHE A 24 -4.55 -8.51 2.23
N ALA A 25 -5.83 -8.19 2.06
CA ALA A 25 -6.25 -6.82 1.82
C ALA A 25 -5.85 -5.89 2.98
N VAL A 26 -6.06 -6.30 4.22
CA VAL A 26 -5.66 -5.51 5.40
C VAL A 26 -4.14 -5.33 5.46
N THR A 27 -3.35 -6.37 5.18
CA THR A 27 -1.88 -6.24 5.19
C THR A 27 -1.37 -5.29 4.12
N PHE A 28 -1.89 -5.38 2.89
CA PHE A 28 -1.53 -4.45 1.82
C PHE A 28 -1.93 -3.01 2.15
N GLY A 29 -3.11 -2.82 2.76
CA GLY A 29 -3.56 -1.50 3.23
C GLY A 29 -2.61 -0.89 4.29
N ILE A 30 -2.17 -1.69 5.26
CA ILE A 30 -1.22 -1.25 6.30
C ILE A 30 0.15 -0.89 5.69
N VAL A 31 0.67 -1.72 4.79
CA VAL A 31 1.94 -1.45 4.09
C VAL A 31 1.84 -0.17 3.27
N MET A 32 0.72 0.04 2.59
CA MET A 32 0.47 1.23 1.78
C MET A 32 0.42 2.51 2.65
N LEU A 33 -0.23 2.46 3.81
CA LEU A 33 -0.23 3.55 4.80
C LEU A 33 1.17 3.89 5.30
N TYR A 34 1.95 2.88 5.69
CA TYR A 34 3.33 3.09 6.16
C TYR A 34 4.20 3.73 5.08
N LEU A 35 4.15 3.22 3.85
CA LEU A 35 4.90 3.79 2.73
C LEU A 35 4.46 5.22 2.41
N GLY A 36 3.16 5.51 2.52
CA GLY A 36 2.61 6.86 2.36
C GLY A 36 3.11 7.84 3.42
N VAL A 37 3.03 7.47 4.70
CA VAL A 37 3.55 8.29 5.81
C VAL A 37 5.05 8.51 5.66
N ARG A 38 5.81 7.48 5.30
CA ARG A 38 7.26 7.60 5.11
C ARG A 38 7.62 8.44 3.89
N TYR A 39 6.87 8.31 2.80
CA TYR A 39 7.03 9.17 1.62
C TYR A 39 6.76 10.63 1.98
N TRP A 40 5.69 10.90 2.73
CA TRP A 40 5.38 12.24 3.24
C TRP A 40 6.53 12.84 4.05
N MET A 41 7.07 12.09 5.02
CA MET A 41 8.23 12.54 5.81
C MET A 41 9.47 12.84 4.95
N LEU A 42 9.69 12.09 3.87
CA LEU A 42 10.82 12.29 2.96
C LEU A 42 10.63 13.49 2.03
N THR A 43 9.39 13.81 1.63
CA THR A 43 9.10 14.91 0.70
C THR A 43 8.92 16.26 1.36
N THR A 44 8.60 16.28 2.66
CA THR A 44 8.36 17.51 3.43
C THR A 44 9.58 17.92 4.28
N ALA A 45 10.68 17.15 4.22
CA ALA A 45 11.98 17.49 4.78
C ALA A 45 12.82 18.32 3.81
#